data_AF-A0A9D7PLN2-F1
#
_entry.id   AF-A0A9D7PLN2-F1
#
_cell.length_a   1.000
_cell.length_b   1.000
_cell.length_c   1.000
_cell.angle_alpha   90.00
_cell.angle_beta   90.00
_cell.angle_gamma   90.00
#
_symmetry.space_group_name_H-M   'P 1'
#
loop_
_entity.id
_entity.type
_entity.pdbx_description
1 polymer ?
#
loop_
_entity_poly.entity_id
_entity_poly.type
_entity_poly.pdbx_seq_one_letter_code
_entity_poly.pdbx_strand_id
1 'polypeptide(L)' 'MKNIAVFYVAVLIPIPLIIYLFSFDNLLLAFYALALYALAYRPVIDYLRLLSKGVSKEPFWKLYIPLFRVKYFRELYM' A
#
# COMPACT_ATOMS: atom_id res chain seq x y z
N MET A 1 4.25 -12.20 0.00
CA MET A 1 5.15 -11.50 -0.94
C MET A 1 6.60 -11.62 -0.47
N LYS A 2 7.22 -12.80 -0.62
CA LYS A 2 8.64 -12.97 -0.27
C LYS A 2 9.55 -12.32 -1.32
N ASN A 3 9.15 -12.37 -2.58
CA ASN A 3 9.84 -11.68 -3.67
C ASN A 3 9.48 -10.20 -3.68
N ILE A 4 10.50 -9.35 -3.66
CA ILE A 4 10.39 -7.90 -3.69
C ILE A 4 9.74 -7.39 -4.99
N ALA A 5 9.95 -8.08 -6.12
CA ALA A 5 9.36 -7.71 -7.40
C ALA A 5 7.82 -7.80 -7.35
N VAL A 6 7.28 -8.88 -6.76
CA VAL A 6 5.83 -9.05 -6.61
C VAL A 6 5.23 -7.96 -5.74
N PHE A 7 5.94 -7.53 -4.68
CA PHE A 7 5.49 -6.41 -3.86
C PHE A 7 5.46 -5.10 -4.65
N TYR A 8 6.50 -4.79 -5.43
CA TYR A 8 6.51 -3.57 -6.23
C TYR A 8 5.40 -3.58 -7.29
N VAL A 9 5.17 -4.72 -7.95
CA VAL A 9 4.04 -4.86 -8.88
C VAL A 9 2.71 -4.62 -8.15
N ALA A 10 2.50 -5.22 -6.98
CA ALA A 10 1.29 -5.00 -6.18
C ALA A 10 1.09 -3.52 -5.81
N VAL A 11 2.16 -2.83 -5.41
CA VAL A 11 2.13 -1.40 -5.11
C VAL A 11 1.77 -0.55 -6.34
N LEU A 12 2.28 -0.91 -7.52
CA LEU A 12 2.12 -0.12 -8.73
C LEU A 12 0.80 -0.40 -9.47
N ILE A 13 0.19 -1.57 -9.29
CA ILE A 13 -1.06 -1.98 -9.95
C ILE A 13 -2.18 -0.91 -9.92
N PRO A 14 -2.45 -0.22 -8.79
CA PRO A 14 -3.52 0.77 -8.73
C PRO A 14 -3.19 2.09 -9.44
N ILE A 15 -1.91 2.38 -9.70
CA ILE A 15 -1.46 3.69 -10.18
C ILE A 15 -1.97 4.00 -11.60
N PRO A 16 -1.85 3.10 -12.60
CA PRO A 16 -2.41 3.33 -13.93
C PRO A 16 -3.91 3.63 -13.92
N LEU A 17 -4.67 2.94 -13.06
CA LEU A 17 -6.11 3.18 -12.90
C LEU A 17 -6.38 4.57 -12.35
N ILE A 18 -5.63 5.00 -11.32
CA ILE A 18 -5.78 6.35 -10.76
C ILE A 18 -5.44 7.42 -11.81
N ILE A 19 -4.34 7.25 -12.55
CA ILE A 19 -3.95 8.18 -13.63
C ILE A 19 -5.02 8.25 -14.72
N TYR A 20 -5.56 7.10 -15.11
CA TYR A 20 -6.66 7.02 -16.06
C TYR A 20 -7.87 7.82 -15.56
N LEU A 21 -8.27 7.67 -14.28
CA LEU A 21 -9.37 8.43 -13.68
C LEU A 21 -9.14 9.95 -13.67
N PHE A 22 -7.90 10.40 -13.46
CA PHE A 22 -7.55 11.82 -13.57
C PHE A 22 -7.69 12.38 -15.00
N SER A 23 -7.68 11.52 -16.02
CA SER A 23 -7.74 11.92 -17.42
C SER A 23 -9.17 12.22 -17.94
N PHE A 24 -10.22 11.90 -17.17
CA PHE A 24 -11.62 12.12 -17.55
C PHE A 24 -12.27 13.34 -16.87
N ASP A 25 -11.48 14.28 -16.35
CA ASP A 25 -11.94 15.44 -15.55
C ASP A 25 -12.80 15.09 -14.31
N ASN A 26 -12.90 13.80 -13.96
CA ASN A 26 -13.63 13.34 -12.79
C ASN A 26 -12.73 13.37 -11.54
N LEU A 27 -12.34 14.59 -11.16
CA LEU A 27 -11.43 14.85 -10.04
C LEU A 27 -11.92 14.28 -8.71
N LEU A 28 -13.23 14.29 -8.47
CA LEU A 28 -13.82 13.69 -7.27
C LEU A 28 -13.57 12.19 -7.20
N LEU A 29 -13.87 11.46 -8.28
CA LEU A 29 -13.68 10.01 -8.34
C LEU A 29 -12.18 9.65 -8.24
N ALA A 30 -11.32 10.41 -8.91
CA ALA A 30 -9.87 10.24 -8.83
C ALA A 30 -9.34 10.47 -7.41
N PHE A 31 -9.85 11.49 -6.70
CA PHE A 31 -9.50 11.74 -5.31
C PHE A 31 -9.94 10.61 -4.37
N TYR A 32 -11.17 10.10 -4.52
CA TYR A 32 -11.63 8.94 -3.74
C TYR A 32 -10.80 7.69 -4.02
N ALA A 33 -10.45 7.43 -5.29
CA ALA A 33 -9.58 6.32 -5.65
C ALA A 33 -8.19 6.45 -5.03
N LEU A 34 -7.61 7.66 -5.04
CA LEU A 34 -6.33 7.96 -4.39
C LEU A 34 -6.41 7.76 -2.87
N ALA A 35 -7.47 8.25 -2.23
CA ALA A 35 -7.69 8.09 -0.79
C ALA A 35 -7.85 6.61 -0.40
N LEU A 36 -8.64 5.85 -1.16
CA LEU A 36 -8.84 4.42 -0.97
C LEU A 36 -7.52 3.65 -1.17
N TYR A 37 -6.73 4.05 -2.16
CA TYR A 37 -5.39 3.49 -2.36
C TYR A 37 -4.47 3.76 -1.16
N ALA A 38 -4.37 5.01 -0.71
CA ALA A 38 -3.45 5.41 0.35
C ALA A 38 -3.85 4.88 1.75
N LEU A 39 -5.15 4.86 2.04
CA LEU A 39 -5.69 4.54 3.35
C LEU A 39 -6.09 3.07 3.49
N ALA A 40 -6.55 2.39 2.44
CA ALA A 40 -6.97 0.99 2.55
C ALA A 40 -5.99 0.05 1.85
N TYR A 41 -5.80 0.21 0.54
CA TYR A 41 -5.02 -0.73 -0.25
C TYR A 41 -3.55 -0.79 0.21
N ARG A 42 -2.92 0.37 0.41
CA ARG A 42 -1.50 0.44 0.73
C ARG A 42 -1.14 -0.20 2.08
N PRO A 43 -1.84 0.09 3.20
CA PRO A 43 -1.63 -0.62 4.45
C PRO A 43 -1.83 -2.14 4.34
N VAL A 44 -2.82 -2.60 3.57
CA VAL A 44 -3.07 -4.04 3.35
C VAL A 44 -1.88 -4.71 2.68
N ILE A 45 -1.35 -4.13 1.60
CA ILE A 45 -0.19 -4.68 0.89
C ILE A 45 1.05 -4.70 1.78
N ASP A 46 1.30 -3.62 2.53
CA ASP A 46 2.43 -3.54 3.47
C ASP A 46 2.30 -4.62 4.56
N TYR A 47 1.10 -4.82 5.12
CA TYR A 47 0.82 -5.87 6.11
C TYR A 47 1.07 -7.27 5.57
N LEU A 48 0.53 -7.58 4.38
CA LEU A 48 0.70 -8.88 3.74
C LEU A 48 2.17 -9.18 3.45
N ARG A 49 2.99 -8.16 3.14
CA ARG A 49 4.44 -8.33 3.00
C ARG A 49 5.09 -8.69 4.33
N LEU A 50 4.81 -7.93 5.38
CA LEU A 50 5.38 -8.16 6.71
C LEU A 50 4.98 -9.51 7.31
N LEU A 51 3.72 -9.90 7.13
CA LEU A 51 3.21 -11.21 7.51
C LEU A 51 3.96 -12.32 6.75
N SER A 52 4.15 -12.16 5.44
CA SER A 52 4.88 -13.15 4.64
C SER A 52 6.37 -13.27 4.95
N LYS A 53 6.96 -12.26 5.60
CA LYS A 53 8.32 -12.27 6.14
C LYS A 53 8.40 -12.78 7.58
N GLY A 54 7.28 -13.02 8.24
CA GLY A 54 7.24 -13.45 9.65
C GLY A 54 7.71 -12.39 10.65
N VAL A 55 7.83 -11.12 10.23
CA VAL A 55 8.38 -10.03 11.06
C VAL A 55 7.28 -9.36 11.89
N SER A 56 6.06 -9.28 11.37
CA SER A 56 4.95 -8.64 12.09
C SER A 56 4.18 -9.66 12.94
N LYS A 57 4.35 -9.59 14.26
CA LYS A 57 3.40 -10.13 15.25
C LYS A 57 2.33 -9.10 15.65
N GLU A 58 2.44 -7.89 15.11
CA GLU A 58 1.57 -6.77 15.45
C GLU A 58 0.26 -6.82 14.65
N PRO A 59 -0.87 -6.41 15.25
CA PRO A 59 -2.16 -6.39 14.57
C PRO A 59 -2.16 -5.38 13.42
N PHE A 60 -2.81 -5.77 12.31
CA PHE A 60 -2.96 -4.98 11.07
C PHE A 60 -3.28 -3.49 11.30
N TRP A 61 -4.17 -3.22 12.25
CA TRP A 61 -4.63 -1.87 12.60
C TRP A 61 -3.51 -0.92 13.05
N LYS A 62 -2.40 -1.42 13.59
CA LYS A 62 -1.26 -0.56 13.97
C LYS A 62 -0.55 0.05 12.76
N LEU A 63 -0.69 -0.51 11.56
CA LEU A 63 -0.12 0.08 10.34
C LEU A 63 -0.88 1.33 9.86
N TYR A 64 -2.08 1.57 10.36
CA TYR A 64 -2.81 2.82 10.14
C TYR A 64 -2.25 3.95 10.98
N ILE A 65 -1.48 3.66 12.03
CA ILE A 65 -0.83 4.69 12.85
C ILE A 65 0.24 5.36 11.98
N PRO A 66 0.16 6.69 11.79
CA PRO A 66 1.19 7.42 11.06
C PRO A 66 2.56 7.15 11.69
N LEU A 67 3.60 7.05 10.86
CA LEU A 67 4.99 6.77 11.26
C LEU A 67 5.28 5.36 11.81
N PHE A 68 4.29 4.57 12.23
CA PHE A 68 4.53 3.18 12.68
C PHE A 68 5.10 2.30 11.55
N ARG A 69 4.76 2.61 10.30
CA ARG A 69 5.29 1.95 9.10
C ARG A 69 6.80 2.17 8.92
N VAL A 70 7.35 3.26 9.45
CA VAL A 70 8.79 3.57 9.35
C VAL A 70 9.62 2.56 10.14
N LYS A 71 9.09 2.05 11.26
CA LYS A 71 9.70 0.97 12.04
C LYS A 71 9.99 -0.27 11.19
N TYR A 72 9.16 -0.52 10.18
CA TYR A 72 9.25 -1.66 9.27
C TYR A 72 9.79 -1.31 7.88
N PHE A 73 10.31 -0.09 7.69
CA PHE A 73 10.76 0.37 6.37
C PHE A 73 11.82 -0.56 5.81
N ARG A 74 12.80 -0.95 6.63
CA ARG A 74 13.88 -1.83 6.20
C ARG A 74 13.33 -3.18 5.75
N GLU A 75 12.40 -3.77 6.47
CA GLU A 75 11.81 -5.08 6.17
C GLU A 75 10.79 -5.01 5.02
N LEU A 76 10.16 -3.86 4.81
CA LEU A 76 9.28 -3.60 3.67
C LEU A 76 10.05 -3.33 2.37
N TYR A 77 11.31 -2.97 2.40
CA TYR A 77 12.07 -2.61 1.18
C TYR A 77 13.35 -3.44 0.96
N MET A 78 13.78 -4.24 1.94
CA MET A 78 14.79 -5.31 1.80
C MET A 78 14.10 -6.67 1.91
#